data_AF-A0A401QHQ6-F1
#
_entry.id   AF-A0A401QHQ6-F1
#
_cell.length_a   1.000
_cell.length_b   1.000
_cell.length_c   1.000
_cell.angle_alpha   90.00
_cell.angle_beta   90.00
_cell.angle_gamma   90.00
#
_symmetry.space_group_name_H-M   'P 1'
#
loop_
_entity.id
_entity.type
_entity.pdbx_description
1 polymer ?
#
loop_
_entity_poly.entity_id
_entity_poly.type
_entity_poly.pdbx_seq_one_letter_code
_entity_poly.pdbx_strand_id
1 'polypeptide(L)'
;MIQMFLSLELPTIRMRGIEKDEHYFIVTKEFTDNKKKIPKGSLGYYTRSETEELSAVVEQCKRTMKVKKELLKEISKDEAELLLEIQDMYRRCELIQDEKLFKSISNLQINDLVKVRRRTGSCVGIVKNIKNSTREYGLKLQGSLFQVELVVSST
;
A
#
# COMPACT_ATOMS: atom_id res chain seq x y z
N MET A 1 -47.17 -2.79 4.95
CA MET A 1 -46.31 -3.92 5.38
C MET A 1 -45.24 -4.07 4.30
N ILE A 2 -44.03 -3.62 4.57
CA ILE A 2 -42.96 -3.49 3.56
C ILE A 2 -42.12 -4.79 3.59
N GLN A 3 -42.03 -5.43 2.42
CA GLN A 3 -41.39 -6.72 2.22
C GLN A 3 -39.87 -6.50 2.04
N MET A 4 -39.09 -6.87 3.05
CA MET A 4 -37.62 -6.94 2.97
C MET A 4 -37.21 -8.22 2.23
N PHE A 5 -36.52 -8.08 1.10
CA PHE A 5 -35.74 -9.17 0.51
C PHE A 5 -34.38 -9.23 1.21
N LEU A 6 -34.20 -10.21 2.09
CA LEU A 6 -32.90 -10.65 2.57
C LEU A 6 -32.29 -11.56 1.49
N SER A 7 -31.46 -11.01 0.60
CA SER A 7 -30.53 -11.82 -0.18
C SER A 7 -29.37 -12.21 0.73
N LEU A 8 -29.47 -13.41 1.31
CA LEU A 8 -28.34 -14.12 1.90
C LEU A 8 -27.42 -14.57 0.75
N GLU A 9 -26.44 -13.74 0.40
CA GLU A 9 -25.31 -14.21 -0.40
C GLU A 9 -24.45 -15.13 0.48
N LEU A 10 -24.59 -16.45 0.25
CA LEU A 10 -23.66 -17.43 0.79
C LEU A 10 -22.24 -17.09 0.32
N PRO A 11 -21.22 -17.24 1.17
CA PRO A 11 -19.85 -16.98 0.78
C PRO A 11 -19.45 -17.96 -0.32
N THR A 12 -19.31 -17.45 -1.54
CA THR A 12 -18.76 -18.21 -2.66
C THR A 12 -17.32 -18.54 -2.31
N ILE A 13 -17.09 -19.79 -1.90
CA ILE A 13 -15.75 -20.37 -1.76
C ILE A 13 -15.13 -20.36 -3.15
N ARG A 14 -14.42 -19.28 -3.48
CA ARG A 14 -13.60 -19.22 -4.69
C ARG A 14 -12.40 -20.12 -4.43
N MET A 15 -12.38 -21.26 -5.12
CA MET A 15 -11.24 -22.16 -5.18
C MET A 15 -9.96 -21.34 -5.43
N ARG A 16 -8.99 -21.46 -4.52
CA ARG A 16 -7.68 -20.82 -4.59
C ARG A 16 -7.02 -21.17 -5.93
N GLY A 17 -6.99 -20.21 -6.84
CA GLY A 17 -5.91 -20.17 -7.83
C GLY A 17 -4.60 -20.05 -7.05
N ILE A 18 -3.55 -20.70 -7.55
CA ILE A 18 -2.19 -20.60 -7.02
C ILE A 18 -1.87 -19.10 -6.85
N GLU A 19 -1.90 -18.60 -5.61
CA GLU A 19 -1.41 -17.27 -5.31
C GLU A 19 0.07 -17.32 -5.72
N LYS A 20 0.43 -16.53 -6.73
CA LYS A 20 1.85 -16.34 -7.05
C LYS A 20 2.48 -15.80 -5.77
N ASP A 21 3.58 -16.40 -5.33
CA ASP A 21 4.35 -15.98 -4.15
C ASP A 21 5.04 -14.65 -4.47
N GLU A 22 4.23 -13.58 -4.52
CA GLU A 22 4.62 -12.22 -4.84
C GLU A 22 5.12 -11.54 -3.57
N HIS A 23 6.38 -11.12 -3.59
CA HIS A 23 7.00 -10.33 -2.54
C HIS A 23 7.04 -8.87 -2.98
N TYR A 24 6.32 -8.02 -2.24
CA TYR A 24 6.26 -6.59 -2.51
C TYR A 24 7.46 -5.86 -1.88
N PHE A 25 7.88 -4.78 -2.53
CA PHE A 25 8.98 -3.97 -2.05
C PHE A 25 8.81 -2.50 -2.40
N ILE A 26 9.58 -1.67 -1.70
CA ILE A 26 9.90 -0.31 -2.12
C ILE A 26 11.39 -0.18 -2.47
N VAL A 27 11.70 0.63 -3.47
CA VAL A 27 13.07 1.01 -3.83
C VAL A 27 13.59 2.02 -2.80
N THR A 28 14.62 1.65 -2.03
CA THR A 28 15.20 2.52 -0.99
C THR A 28 16.37 3.35 -1.51
N LYS A 29 17.02 2.90 -2.59
CA LYS A 29 18.12 3.60 -3.26
C LYS A 29 17.89 3.60 -4.77
N GLU A 30 18.06 4.76 -5.36
CA GLU A 30 17.95 4.94 -6.81
C GLU A 30 18.99 4.09 -7.56
N PHE A 31 18.57 3.51 -8.69
CA PHE A 31 19.44 2.71 -9.56
C PHE A 31 19.05 2.85 -11.03
N THR A 32 19.90 2.34 -11.91
CA THR A 32 19.67 2.34 -13.37
C THR A 32 19.65 0.91 -13.88
N ASP A 33 18.61 0.56 -14.62
CA ASP A 33 18.51 -0.69 -15.37
C ASP A 33 18.24 -0.37 -16.84
N ASN A 34 19.01 -0.93 -17.77
CA ASN A 34 18.82 -0.76 -19.21
C ASN A 34 18.64 0.71 -19.66
N LYS A 35 19.49 1.62 -19.14
CA LYS A 35 19.45 3.08 -19.37
C LYS A 35 18.20 3.79 -18.82
N LYS A 36 17.32 3.09 -18.11
CA LYS A 36 16.19 3.68 -17.40
C LYS A 36 16.51 3.84 -15.92
N LYS A 37 16.31 5.06 -15.44
CA LYS A 37 16.50 5.43 -14.05
C LYS A 37 15.26 5.04 -13.24
N ILE A 38 15.47 4.30 -12.15
CA ILE A 38 14.42 3.88 -11.23
C ILE A 38 14.54 4.72 -9.95
N PRO A 39 13.59 5.62 -9.70
CA PRO A 39 13.69 6.54 -8.57
C PRO A 39 13.43 5.80 -7.25
N LYS A 40 14.09 6.28 -6.20
CA LYS A 40 13.79 5.94 -4.80
C LYS A 40 12.29 6.21 -4.53
N GLY A 41 11.64 5.30 -3.82
CA GLY A 41 10.21 5.36 -3.50
C GLY A 41 9.29 4.65 -4.50
N SER A 42 9.86 4.09 -5.57
CA SER A 42 9.13 3.25 -6.51
C SER A 42 8.68 1.95 -5.85
N LEU A 43 7.44 1.51 -6.14
CA LEU A 43 6.90 0.24 -5.68
C LEU A 43 7.07 -0.86 -6.72
N GLY A 44 7.19 -2.10 -6.26
CA GLY A 44 7.24 -3.26 -7.13
C GLY A 44 6.96 -4.56 -6.41
N TYR A 45 6.98 -5.65 -7.18
CA TYR A 45 6.98 -7.00 -6.64
C TYR A 45 7.92 -7.89 -7.45
N TYR A 46 8.39 -8.96 -6.82
CA TYR A 46 9.08 -10.05 -7.49
C TYR A 46 8.48 -11.39 -7.06
N THR A 47 8.65 -12.41 -7.87
CA THR A 47 8.35 -13.79 -7.47
C THR A 47 9.64 -14.43 -7.02
N ARG A 48 9.62 -15.17 -5.92
CA ARG A 48 10.82 -15.79 -5.36
C ARG A 48 11.47 -16.71 -6.41
N SER A 49 12.72 -16.44 -6.77
CA SER A 49 13.57 -17.33 -7.55
C SER A 49 14.80 -17.71 -6.72
N GLU A 50 15.37 -18.89 -6.97
CA GLU A 50 16.53 -19.42 -6.23
C GLU A 50 17.84 -18.65 -6.51
N THR A 51 17.81 -17.65 -7.40
CA THR A 51 18.96 -16.85 -7.83
C THR A 51 19.12 -15.56 -7.01
N GLU A 52 20.36 -15.10 -6.81
CA GLU A 52 20.65 -13.83 -6.12
C GLU A 52 20.10 -12.59 -6.85
N GLU A 53 19.99 -12.64 -8.19
CA GLU A 53 19.33 -11.59 -8.97
C GLU A 53 17.82 -11.83 -9.05
N LEU A 54 17.05 -10.88 -8.51
CA LEU A 54 15.59 -10.91 -8.52
C LEU A 54 15.05 -10.27 -9.80
N SER A 55 14.14 -10.98 -10.47
CA SER A 55 13.36 -10.44 -11.58
C SER A 55 12.08 -9.79 -11.05
N ALA A 56 12.02 -8.45 -11.12
CA ALA A 56 10.98 -7.66 -10.47
C ALA A 56 10.16 -6.82 -11.47
N VAL A 57 8.88 -6.61 -11.17
CA VAL A 57 8.01 -5.64 -11.84
C VAL A 57 7.91 -4.39 -10.96
N VAL A 58 8.06 -3.20 -11.55
CA VAL A 58 8.01 -1.92 -10.84
C VAL A 58 6.91 -1.03 -11.44
N GLU A 59 6.16 -0.30 -10.61
CA GLU A 59 4.92 0.42 -10.96
C GLU A 59 5.05 1.36 -12.19
N GLN A 60 6.24 1.92 -12.42
CA GLN A 60 6.51 2.82 -13.56
C GLN A 60 7.25 2.14 -14.72
N CYS A 61 7.43 0.82 -14.67
CA CYS A 61 8.15 0.03 -15.65
C CYS A 61 7.27 -1.07 -16.23
N LYS A 62 6.98 -0.96 -17.53
CA LYS A 62 6.22 -1.96 -18.30
C LYS A 62 6.97 -3.28 -18.54
N ARG A 63 8.15 -3.47 -17.93
CA ARG A 63 9.04 -4.60 -18.14
C ARG A 63 9.58 -5.08 -16.81
N THR A 64 9.85 -6.38 -16.74
CA THR A 64 10.58 -6.99 -15.64
C THR A 64 12.03 -6.51 -15.68
N MET A 65 12.61 -6.22 -14.51
CA MET A 65 13.97 -5.73 -14.35
C MET A 65 14.74 -6.60 -13.36
N LYS A 66 16.06 -6.62 -13.52
CA LYS A 66 16.96 -7.25 -12.55
C LYS A 66 17.25 -6.27 -11.43
N VAL A 67 16.97 -6.66 -10.19
CA VAL A 67 17.17 -5.78 -9.03
C VAL A 67 17.96 -6.51 -7.96
N LYS A 68 18.90 -5.79 -7.35
CA LYS A 68 19.66 -6.28 -6.20
C LYS A 68 18.86 -6.07 -4.93
N LYS A 69 18.85 -7.08 -4.06
CA LYS A 69 18.11 -7.05 -2.79
C LYS A 69 18.50 -5.89 -1.88
N GLU A 70 19.77 -5.47 -1.91
CA GLU A 70 20.30 -4.33 -1.12
C GLU A 70 19.67 -2.97 -1.45
N LEU A 71 19.04 -2.84 -2.62
CA LEU A 71 18.40 -1.61 -3.09
C LEU A 71 16.91 -1.54 -2.70
N LEU A 72 16.41 -2.60 -2.07
CA LEU A 72 15.00 -2.83 -1.81
C LEU A 72 14.74 -2.99 -0.32
N LYS A 73 13.56 -2.57 0.11
CA LYS A 73 12.99 -2.96 1.39
C LYS A 73 11.71 -3.72 1.13
N GLU A 74 11.67 -4.97 1.57
CA GLU A 74 10.48 -5.81 1.52
C GLU A 74 9.40 -5.22 2.43
N ILE A 75 8.17 -5.24 1.94
CA ILE A 75 6.97 -4.74 2.63
C ILE A 75 5.82 -5.73 2.40
N SER A 76 4.81 -5.70 3.26
CA SER A 76 3.59 -6.47 3.02
C SER A 76 2.80 -5.90 1.84
N LYS A 77 1.84 -6.68 1.36
CA LYS A 77 0.88 -6.21 0.35
C LYS A 77 0.10 -5.00 0.85
N ASP A 78 -0.44 -5.05 2.06
CA ASP A 78 -1.22 -3.94 2.66
C ASP A 78 -0.39 -2.66 2.79
N GLU A 79 0.90 -2.79 3.11
CA GLU A 79 1.85 -1.68 3.13
C GLU A 79 2.06 -1.09 1.73
N ALA A 80 2.20 -1.94 0.71
CA ALA A 80 2.33 -1.48 -0.68
C ALA A 80 1.06 -0.78 -1.17
N GLU A 81 -0.13 -1.29 -0.80
CA GLU A 81 -1.43 -0.69 -1.10
C GLU A 81 -1.59 0.68 -0.42
N LEU A 82 -1.17 0.82 0.83
CA LEU A 82 -1.14 2.11 1.52
C LEU A 82 -0.22 3.12 0.82
N LEU A 83 0.98 2.70 0.45
CA LEU A 83 1.97 3.58 -0.21
C LEU A 83 1.54 3.98 -1.62
N LEU A 84 0.76 3.14 -2.31
CA LEU A 84 0.31 3.38 -3.67
C LEU A 84 -0.44 4.71 -3.81
N GLU A 85 -1.24 5.07 -2.81
CA GLU A 85 -2.02 6.31 -2.79
C GLU A 85 -1.18 7.57 -2.52
N ILE A 86 0.05 7.42 -2.05
CA ILE A 86 0.97 8.53 -1.85
C ILE A 86 1.70 8.78 -3.17
N GLN A 87 1.27 9.78 -3.95
CA GLN A 87 1.88 10.08 -5.26
C GLN A 87 3.32 10.57 -5.19
N ASP A 88 3.68 11.22 -4.08
CA ASP A 88 5.03 11.72 -3.86
C ASP A 88 5.95 10.58 -3.36
N MET A 89 6.88 10.16 -4.21
CA MET A 89 7.82 9.08 -3.90
C MET A 89 8.76 9.41 -2.73
N TYR A 90 9.09 10.68 -2.52
CA TYR A 90 9.90 11.09 -1.38
C TYR A 90 9.12 10.90 -0.08
N ARG A 91 7.84 11.29 -0.07
CA ARG A 91 6.93 11.06 1.08
C ARG A 91 6.76 9.59 1.43
N ARG A 92 6.68 8.70 0.44
CA ARG A 92 6.67 7.25 0.67
C ARG A 92 7.89 6.80 1.46
N CYS A 93 9.06 7.32 1.10
CA CYS A 93 10.30 6.98 1.77
C CYS A 93 10.41 7.57 3.17
N GLU A 94 10.00 8.81 3.37
CA GLU A 94 9.93 9.43 4.71
C GLU A 94 9.06 8.58 5.65
N LEU A 95 7.92 8.11 5.16
CA LEU A 95 7.01 7.29 5.95
C LEU A 95 7.64 5.95 6.33
N ILE A 96 8.29 5.27 5.39
CA ILE A 96 8.94 3.97 5.63
C ILE A 96 10.18 4.05 6.53
N GLN A 97 10.81 5.23 6.59
CA GLN A 97 11.91 5.48 7.53
C GLN A 97 11.41 5.56 8.98
N ASP A 98 10.17 6.02 9.21
CA ASP A 98 9.49 5.92 10.51
C ASP A 98 8.68 4.62 10.58
N GLU A 99 9.37 3.50 10.77
CA GLU A 99 8.75 2.16 10.77
C GLU A 99 7.62 2.03 11.78
N LYS A 100 7.77 2.65 12.96
CA LYS A 100 6.76 2.59 14.01
C LYS A 100 5.48 3.30 13.57
N LEU A 101 5.59 4.51 13.05
CA LEU A 101 4.44 5.25 12.54
C LEU A 101 3.81 4.52 11.36
N PHE A 102 4.63 4.06 10.41
CA PHE A 102 4.14 3.37 9.22
C PHE A 102 3.36 2.11 9.57
N LYS A 103 3.91 1.23 10.42
CA LYS A 103 3.22 0.03 10.90
C LYS A 103 1.96 0.37 11.68
N SER A 104 1.95 1.48 12.43
CA SER A 104 0.75 1.93 13.13
C SER A 104 -0.36 2.33 12.15
N ILE A 105 0.00 2.99 11.04
CA ILE A 105 -0.96 3.39 9.99
C ILE A 105 -1.43 2.18 9.19
N SER A 106 -0.54 1.27 8.82
CA SER A 106 -0.88 0.07 8.03
C SER A 106 -1.84 -0.88 8.76
N ASN A 107 -1.85 -0.83 10.09
CA ASN A 107 -2.69 -1.68 10.94
C ASN A 107 -3.93 -0.97 11.47
N LEU A 108 -4.25 0.24 10.99
CA LEU A 108 -5.44 0.97 11.43
C LEU A 108 -6.71 0.18 11.12
N GLN A 109 -7.62 0.17 12.08
CA GLN A 109 -8.93 -0.47 11.99
C GLN A 109 -10.05 0.55 12.09
N ILE A 110 -11.24 0.16 11.64
CA ILE A 110 -12.44 0.96 11.83
C ILE A 110 -12.69 1.13 13.33
N ASN A 111 -13.02 2.35 13.72
CA ASN A 111 -13.18 2.87 15.09
C ASN A 111 -11.88 3.18 15.84
N ASP A 112 -10.70 3.05 15.23
CA ASP A 112 -9.47 3.52 15.86
C ASP A 112 -9.45 5.04 16.04
N LEU A 113 -8.93 5.47 17.18
CA LEU A 113 -8.69 6.87 17.50
C LEU A 113 -7.34 7.30 16.93
N VAL A 114 -7.35 8.31 16.06
CA VAL A 114 -6.16 8.79 15.37
C VAL A 114 -5.96 10.28 15.60
N LYS A 115 -4.69 10.71 15.66
CA LYS A 115 -4.31 12.13 15.66
C LYS A 115 -3.88 12.53 14.25
N VAL A 116 -4.69 13.34 13.59
CA VAL A 116 -4.43 13.81 12.22
C VAL A 116 -3.73 15.15 12.27
N ARG A 117 -2.52 15.22 11.70
CA ARG A 117 -1.78 16.48 11.53
C ARG A 117 -2.24 17.20 10.26
N ARG A 118 -2.56 18.48 10.39
CA ARG A 118 -2.95 19.41 9.33
C ARG A 118 -1.98 20.58 9.31
N ARG A 119 -2.06 21.43 8.28
CA ARG A 119 -1.22 22.64 8.18
C ARG A 119 -1.41 23.58 9.37
N THR A 120 -2.61 23.64 9.92
CA THR A 120 -3.01 24.57 10.99
C THR A 120 -2.99 23.97 12.41
N GLY A 121 -2.51 22.72 12.58
CA GLY A 121 -2.47 22.06 13.88
C GLY A 121 -2.74 20.56 13.79
N SER A 122 -3.15 19.95 14.90
CA SER A 122 -3.54 18.54 14.95
C SER A 122 -4.93 18.39 15.51
N CYS A 123 -5.72 17.48 14.92
CA CYS A 123 -7.06 17.15 15.39
C CYS A 123 -7.12 15.66 15.75
N VAL A 124 -8.00 15.30 16.67
CA VAL A 124 -8.33 13.89 16.95
C VAL A 124 -9.51 13.49 16.07
N GLY A 125 -9.48 12.27 15.55
CA GLY A 125 -10.56 11.71 14.76
C GLY A 125 -10.68 10.21 14.95
N ILE A 126 -11.76 9.65 14.43
CA ILE A 126 -12.06 8.22 14.47
C ILE A 126 -12.08 7.71 13.04
N VAL A 127 -11.38 6.61 12.78
CA VAL A 127 -11.45 5.93 11.47
C VAL A 127 -12.86 5.36 11.29
N LYS A 128 -13.60 5.83 10.28
CA LYS A 128 -14.96 5.36 10.00
C LYS A 128 -15.03 4.33 8.90
N ASN A 129 -14.10 4.39 7.95
CA ASN A 129 -14.08 3.49 6.82
C ASN A 129 -12.66 3.36 6.25
N ILE A 130 -12.36 2.20 5.68
CA ILE A 130 -11.14 1.92 4.93
C ILE A 130 -11.59 1.49 3.54
N LYS A 131 -11.27 2.31 2.53
CA LYS A 131 -11.71 2.09 1.16
C LYS A 131 -10.54 1.68 0.29
N ASN A 132 -10.79 0.72 -0.58
CA ASN A 132 -9.88 0.39 -1.65
C ASN A 132 -10.08 1.36 -2.82
N SER A 133 -8.97 1.86 -3.33
CA SER A 133 -8.87 2.71 -4.49
C SER A 133 -8.88 1.84 -5.74
N THR A 134 -9.53 2.35 -6.79
CA THR A 134 -9.61 1.71 -8.10
C THR A 134 -8.46 2.11 -9.04
N ARG A 135 -7.46 2.83 -8.54
CA ARG A 135 -6.35 3.32 -9.36
C ARG A 135 -5.42 2.19 -9.78
N GLU A 136 -5.21 2.05 -11.08
CA GLU A 136 -4.26 1.09 -11.64
C GLU A 136 -2.90 1.78 -11.91
N TYR A 137 -1.85 1.34 -11.22
CA TYR A 137 -0.48 1.87 -11.39
C TYR A 137 0.47 0.81 -11.96
N GLY A 138 0.01 0.00 -12.90
CA GLY A 138 0.82 -1.08 -13.50
C GLY A 138 1.12 -2.26 -12.56
N LEU A 139 0.82 -2.13 -11.27
CA LEU A 139 0.80 -3.20 -10.28
C LEU A 139 -0.65 -3.62 -10.00
N LYS A 140 -0.87 -4.90 -9.69
CA LYS A 140 -2.18 -5.42 -9.27
C LYS A 140 -2.42 -5.16 -7.77
N LEU A 141 -2.33 -3.89 -7.39
CA LEU A 141 -2.55 -3.41 -6.02
C LEU A 141 -3.81 -2.55 -5.98
N GLN A 142 -4.58 -2.64 -4.89
CA GLN A 142 -5.73 -1.77 -4.66
C GLN A 142 -5.33 -0.75 -3.59
N GLY A 143 -5.10 0.50 -3.95
CA GLY A 143 -4.60 1.50 -2.99
C GLY A 143 -5.51 1.66 -1.76
N SER A 144 -5.00 1.94 -0.57
CA SER A 144 -5.84 2.04 0.65
C SER A 144 -6.06 3.49 1.10
N LEU A 145 -7.31 3.87 1.37
CA LEU A 145 -7.69 5.20 1.85
C LEU A 145 -8.48 5.12 3.17
N PHE A 146 -8.07 5.94 4.14
CA PHE A 146 -8.77 6.07 5.42
C PHE A 146 -9.75 7.25 5.39
N GLN A 147 -11.01 6.98 5.71
CA GLN A 147 -11.98 8.02 6.02
C GLN A 147 -11.99 8.25 7.52
N VAL A 148 -11.54 9.43 7.94
CA VAL A 148 -11.48 9.82 9.35
C VAL A 148 -12.52 10.90 9.63
N GLU A 149 -13.40 10.63 10.60
CA GLU A 149 -14.33 11.62 11.14
C GLU A 149 -13.67 12.36 12.29
N LEU A 150 -13.63 13.69 12.24
CA LEU A 150 -13.00 14.48 13.29
C LEU A 150 -13.90 14.59 14.50
N VAL A 151 -13.31 14.46 15.68
CA VAL A 151 -13.96 14.81 16.93
C VAL A 151 -13.81 16.32 17.10
N VAL A 152 -14.90 17.05 16.87
CA VAL A 152 -14.94 18.48 17.17
C VAL A 152 -15.08 18.62 18.69
N SER A 153 -14.09 19.24 19.32
CA SER A 153 -14.22 19.66 20.71
C SER A 153 -15.20 20.83 20.74
N SER A 154 -16.39 20.63 21.30
CA SER A 154 -17.27 21.74 21.68
C SER A 154 -16.57 22.49 22.82
N THR A 155 -15.86 23.57 22.49
CA THR A 155 -15.45 24.60 23.46
C THR A 155 -16.56 25.60 23.67
#